data_AF-A0A0F8YMU9-F1
#
_entry.id   AF-A0A0F8YMU9-F1
#
_cell.length_a   1.000
_cell.length_b   1.000
_cell.length_c   1.000
_cell.angle_alpha   90.00
_cell.angle_beta   90.00
_cell.angle_gamma   90.00
#
_symmetry.space_group_name_H-M   'P 1'
#
loop_
_entity.id
_entity.type
_entity.pdbx_description
1 polymer ?
#
loop_
_entity_poly.entity_id
_entity_poly.type
_entity_poly.pdbx_seq_one_letter_code
_entity_poly.pdbx_strand_id
1 'polypeptide(L)'
;MFIRPGIEFGRGEFHGIVTRNEVEVGEDGEQLIAEVEHQLAAELRNPLLGRWQMTEGQLVLTDTEVVRFNTSPGLLCGAAPQQVGARRCKLFDPSGNGLRWTVADALGYLLATELPESIEIPSLDELNQLAGGVDLGEYNATGTTLGTALVAIAHRGGLEIRSSRSGVGIVVYRPGQGGRRSSIRLQAAGETFRPAGSNITDSRILLASRPSRPPVRVIGGYKRYEATFTLQPGWICDSSEEFRRWVLNEYGQCEYVMPFDFATISQEDFLVRKGRQFLQCVSTDTYNASWG
;
A
#
# COMPACT_ATOMS: atom_id res chain seq x y z
N MET A 1 9.37 -41.63 -9.22
CA MET A 1 10.34 -40.60 -8.78
C MET A 1 9.65 -39.26 -8.91
N PHE A 2 9.06 -38.75 -7.84
CA PHE A 2 8.34 -37.47 -7.86
C PHE A 2 9.37 -36.35 -7.70
N ILE A 3 9.66 -35.66 -8.80
CA ILE A 3 10.44 -34.42 -8.77
C ILE A 3 9.53 -33.34 -8.18
N ARG A 4 9.86 -32.81 -7.01
CA ARG A 4 9.27 -31.56 -6.51
C ARG A 4 9.99 -30.40 -7.21
N PRO A 5 9.34 -29.58 -8.04
CA PRO A 5 9.92 -28.34 -8.48
C PRO A 5 9.64 -27.29 -7.39
N GLY A 6 10.62 -27.06 -6.52
CA GLY A 6 10.68 -25.86 -5.70
C GLY A 6 11.06 -24.69 -6.60
N ILE A 7 10.07 -24.07 -7.24
CA ILE A 7 10.27 -22.80 -7.93
C ILE A 7 10.27 -21.73 -6.84
N GLU A 8 11.46 -21.29 -6.43
CA GLU A 8 11.62 -20.16 -5.51
C GLU A 8 11.40 -18.85 -6.28
N PHE A 9 10.17 -18.31 -6.20
CA PHE A 9 9.89 -16.95 -6.63
C PHE A 9 10.46 -15.97 -5.60
N GLY A 10 11.58 -15.33 -5.95
CA GLY A 10 12.18 -14.28 -5.13
C GLY A 10 11.25 -13.08 -4.92
N ARG A 11 10.96 -12.81 -3.63
CA ARG A 11 10.34 -11.62 -3.02
C ARG A 11 8.84 -11.39 -3.27
N GLY A 12 8.09 -12.25 -2.58
CA GLY A 12 6.67 -12.15 -2.23
C GLY A 12 6.14 -13.58 -2.20
N GLU A 13 5.98 -14.16 -1.01
CA GLU A 13 5.37 -15.49 -0.92
C GLU A 13 3.91 -15.38 -1.36
N PHE A 14 3.61 -15.84 -2.57
CA PHE A 14 2.24 -15.91 -3.06
C PHE A 14 1.57 -17.15 -2.45
N HIS A 15 0.64 -16.93 -1.53
CA HIS A 15 -0.17 -17.99 -0.94
C HIS A 15 -1.42 -18.22 -1.81
N GLY A 16 -1.33 -19.18 -2.72
CA GLY A 16 -2.42 -19.54 -3.60
C GLY A 16 -2.66 -21.04 -3.70
N ILE A 17 -3.85 -21.39 -4.14
CA ILE A 17 -4.29 -22.75 -4.44
C ILE A 17 -4.21 -22.90 -5.96
N VAL A 18 -3.52 -23.94 -6.44
CA VAL A 18 -3.50 -24.27 -7.87
C VAL A 18 -4.91 -24.74 -8.25
N THR A 19 -5.57 -24.00 -9.14
CA THR A 19 -6.94 -24.28 -9.56
C THR A 19 -7.01 -25.02 -10.88
N ARG A 20 -6.02 -24.82 -11.75
CA ARG A 20 -5.90 -25.50 -13.04
C ARG A 20 -4.44 -25.85 -13.27
N ASN A 21 -4.21 -27.05 -13.80
CA ASN A 21 -2.90 -27.50 -14.19
C ASN A 21 -3.00 -28.21 -15.53
N GLU A 22 -2.41 -27.63 -16.57
CA GLU A 22 -2.41 -28.16 -17.92
C GLU A 22 -0.98 -28.33 -18.42
N VAL A 23 -0.75 -29.42 -19.14
CA VAL A 23 0.52 -29.68 -19.81
C VAL A 23 0.27 -29.58 -21.31
N GLU A 24 0.88 -28.60 -21.95
CA GLU A 24 0.88 -28.47 -23.39
C GLU A 24 2.18 -29.07 -23.92
N VAL A 25 2.09 -30.02 -24.86
CA VAL A 25 3.27 -30.63 -25.51
C VAL A 25 3.38 -30.05 -26.91
N GLY A 26 4.34 -29.14 -27.09
CA GLY A 26 4.65 -28.51 -28.38
C GLY A 26 5.87 -29.12 -29.05
N GLU A 27 6.18 -28.66 -30.27
CA GLU A 27 7.39 -29.06 -31.01
C GLU A 27 8.69 -28.70 -30.25
N ASP A 28 8.63 -27.67 -29.39
CA ASP A 28 9.75 -27.19 -28.57
C ASP A 28 9.82 -27.84 -27.16
N GLY A 29 8.90 -28.77 -26.84
CA GLY A 29 8.87 -29.50 -25.57
C GLY A 29 7.58 -29.37 -24.77
N GLU A 30 7.61 -29.86 -23.52
CA GLU A 30 6.48 -29.83 -22.59
C GLU A 30 6.45 -28.51 -21.81
N GLN A 31 5.30 -27.82 -21.83
CA GLN A 31 5.04 -26.61 -21.07
C GLN A 31 3.94 -26.86 -20.03
N LEU A 32 4.26 -26.61 -18.75
CA LEU A 32 3.30 -26.65 -17.65
C LEU A 32 2.65 -25.27 -17.47
N ILE A 33 1.33 -25.21 -17.61
CA ILE A 33 0.50 -24.03 -17.34
C ILE A 33 -0.28 -24.29 -16.06
N ALA A 34 0.13 -23.62 -14.98
CA ALA A 34 -0.59 -23.64 -13.71
C ALA A 34 -1.32 -22.32 -13.48
N GLU A 35 -2.64 -22.37 -13.34
CA GLU A 35 -3.43 -21.25 -12.83
C GLU A 35 -3.50 -21.37 -11.31
N VAL A 36 -3.20 -20.27 -10.63
CA VAL A 36 -3.18 -20.23 -9.17
C VAL A 36 -4.09 -19.10 -8.70
N GLU A 37 -5.05 -19.42 -7.86
CA GLU A 37 -5.91 -18.44 -7.22
C GLU A 37 -5.42 -18.14 -5.80
N HIS A 38 -5.52 -16.88 -5.38
CA HIS A 38 -5.16 -16.48 -4.02
C HIS A 38 -6.05 -17.20 -3.00
N GLN A 39 -5.53 -17.59 -1.84
CA GLN A 39 -6.31 -18.33 -0.82
C GLN A 39 -7.58 -17.58 -0.35
N LEU A 40 -7.56 -16.24 -0.40
CA LEU A 40 -8.72 -15.38 -0.11
C LEU A 40 -9.79 -15.38 -1.21
N ALA A 41 -9.49 -15.86 -2.42
CA ALA A 41 -10.37 -15.70 -3.57
C ALA A 41 -11.69 -16.46 -3.42
N ALA A 42 -11.70 -17.56 -2.67
CA ALA A 42 -12.93 -18.27 -2.32
C ALA A 42 -13.80 -17.42 -1.38
N GLU A 43 -13.22 -16.95 -0.26
CA GLU A 43 -13.94 -16.13 0.73
C GLU A 43 -14.48 -14.83 0.14
N LEU A 44 -13.68 -14.15 -0.69
CA LEU A 44 -14.09 -12.90 -1.34
C LEU A 44 -15.21 -13.09 -2.38
N ARG A 45 -15.43 -14.32 -2.86
CA ARG A 45 -16.52 -14.67 -3.79
C ARG A 45 -17.79 -15.08 -3.06
N ASN A 46 -17.76 -15.30 -1.74
CA ASN A 46 -18.95 -15.64 -0.98
C ASN A 46 -19.99 -14.50 -1.07
N PRO A 47 -21.25 -14.81 -1.41
CA PRO A 47 -22.31 -13.82 -1.43
C PRO A 47 -22.72 -13.44 0.00
N LEU A 48 -23.03 -12.16 0.19
CA LEU A 48 -23.57 -11.66 1.46
C LEU A 48 -25.07 -11.96 1.53
N LEU A 49 -25.42 -13.03 2.25
CA LEU A 49 -26.79 -13.56 2.31
C LEU A 49 -27.54 -13.21 3.60
N GLY A 50 -26.83 -12.81 4.65
CA GLY A 50 -27.44 -12.49 5.94
C GLY A 50 -26.62 -11.47 6.71
N ARG A 51 -27.16 -11.01 7.82
CA ARG A 51 -26.45 -10.08 8.71
C ARG A 51 -26.38 -10.59 10.14
N TRP A 52 -25.32 -10.19 10.82
CA TRP A 52 -25.13 -10.39 12.24
C TRP A 52 -25.66 -9.20 13.02
N GLN A 53 -26.49 -9.48 14.01
CA GLN A 53 -27.04 -8.46 14.92
C GLN A 53 -27.03 -8.97 16.35
N MET A 54 -27.15 -8.05 17.29
CA MET A 54 -27.26 -8.37 18.71
C MET A 54 -28.74 -8.38 19.12
N THR A 55 -29.25 -9.55 19.52
CA THR A 55 -30.61 -9.71 20.01
C THR A 55 -30.54 -10.29 21.42
N GLU A 56 -31.09 -9.58 22.41
CA GLU A 56 -31.10 -10.02 23.83
C GLU A 56 -29.69 -10.37 24.38
N GLY A 57 -28.67 -9.67 23.90
CA GLY A 57 -27.27 -9.91 24.30
C GLY A 57 -26.62 -11.14 23.66
N GLN A 58 -27.29 -11.77 22.70
CA GLN A 58 -26.74 -12.85 21.89
C GLN A 58 -26.49 -12.40 20.44
N LEU A 59 -25.38 -12.87 19.90
CA LEU A 59 -25.02 -12.68 18.50
C LEU A 59 -25.85 -13.64 17.65
N VAL A 60 -26.75 -13.10 16.82
CA VAL A 60 -27.65 -13.89 15.97
C VAL A 60 -27.36 -13.55 14.51
N LEU A 61 -27.13 -14.58 13.69
CA LEU A 61 -27.13 -14.46 12.24
C LEU A 61 -28.57 -14.52 11.75
N THR A 62 -29.01 -13.48 11.05
CA THR A 62 -30.32 -13.46 10.40
C THR A 62 -30.12 -13.67 8.89
N ASP A 63 -30.32 -14.92 8.50
CA ASP A 63 -30.11 -15.53 7.17
C ASP A 63 -31.22 -15.21 6.16
N THR A 64 -32.35 -14.69 6.63
CA THR A 64 -33.46 -14.21 5.78
C THR A 64 -33.46 -12.70 5.57
N GLU A 65 -32.52 -11.99 6.20
CA GLU A 65 -32.49 -10.52 6.20
C GLU A 65 -31.43 -9.93 5.27
N VAL A 66 -31.80 -8.81 4.67
CA VAL A 66 -30.99 -8.04 3.72
C VAL A 66 -29.79 -7.37 4.41
N VAL A 67 -28.61 -7.46 3.81
CA VAL A 67 -27.41 -6.71 4.23
C VAL A 67 -27.47 -5.33 3.60
N ARG A 68 -28.14 -4.41 4.29
CA ARG A 68 -28.35 -3.04 3.84
C ARG A 68 -27.90 -2.08 4.92
N PHE A 69 -27.06 -1.11 4.58
CA PHE A 69 -26.53 -0.11 5.48
C PHE A 69 -27.28 1.21 5.29
N ASN A 70 -27.72 1.82 6.41
CA ASN A 70 -28.36 3.14 6.46
C ASN A 70 -29.67 3.30 5.67
N THR A 71 -30.26 2.22 5.12
CA THR A 71 -31.48 2.33 4.29
C THR A 71 -32.77 2.44 5.09
N SER A 72 -32.77 2.08 6.37
CA SER A 72 -33.90 2.27 7.28
C SER A 72 -33.43 2.33 8.73
N PRO A 73 -34.27 2.80 9.68
CA PRO A 73 -33.88 2.90 11.10
C PRO A 73 -33.44 1.57 11.73
N GLY A 74 -34.06 0.45 11.35
CA GLY A 74 -33.65 -0.89 11.82
C GLY A 74 -32.38 -1.45 11.16
N LEU A 75 -31.72 -0.65 10.32
CA LEU A 75 -30.54 -1.02 9.54
C LEU A 75 -29.35 -0.11 9.86
N LEU A 76 -29.36 0.41 11.08
CA LEU A 76 -28.32 1.24 11.69
C LEU A 76 -27.37 0.36 12.52
N CYS A 77 -26.21 0.89 12.88
CA CYS A 77 -25.23 0.18 13.70
C CYS A 77 -25.43 0.46 15.19
N GLY A 78 -25.07 -0.49 16.04
CA GLY A 78 -25.02 -0.28 17.49
C GLY A 78 -23.99 0.79 17.87
N ALA A 79 -24.23 1.47 18.99
CA ALA A 79 -23.36 2.57 19.42
C ALA A 79 -21.93 2.12 19.79
N ALA A 80 -21.79 0.94 20.41
CA ALA A 80 -20.51 0.42 20.87
C ALA A 80 -20.08 -0.82 20.06
N PRO A 81 -18.78 -0.95 19.73
CA PRO A 81 -18.27 -2.14 19.09
C PRO A 81 -18.39 -3.36 20.00
N GLN A 82 -18.77 -4.49 19.41
CA GLN A 82 -18.93 -5.79 20.05
C GLN A 82 -17.81 -6.73 19.61
N GLN A 83 -17.58 -7.77 20.41
CA GLN A 83 -16.63 -8.82 20.10
C GLN A 83 -17.31 -9.90 19.25
N VAL A 84 -16.77 -10.18 18.06
CA VAL A 84 -17.17 -11.28 17.17
C VAL A 84 -15.96 -12.17 16.98
N GLY A 85 -15.94 -13.31 17.68
CA GLY A 85 -14.75 -14.16 17.75
C GLY A 85 -13.57 -13.41 18.37
N ALA A 86 -12.42 -13.40 17.69
CA ALA A 86 -11.23 -12.63 18.09
C ALA A 86 -11.26 -11.14 17.68
N ARG A 87 -12.29 -10.69 16.95
CA ARG A 87 -12.32 -9.35 16.33
C ARG A 87 -13.35 -8.44 16.97
N ARG A 88 -13.13 -7.12 16.82
CA ARG A 88 -14.05 -6.07 17.30
C ARG A 88 -14.67 -5.36 16.11
N CYS A 89 -15.99 -5.27 16.06
CA CYS A 89 -16.74 -4.53 15.04
C CYS A 89 -18.05 -3.98 15.61
N LYS A 90 -18.68 -3.02 14.94
CA LYS A 90 -20.07 -2.67 15.23
C LYS A 90 -21.01 -3.65 14.52
N LEU A 91 -22.15 -3.94 15.13
CA LEU A 91 -23.17 -4.84 14.59
C LEU A 91 -24.43 -4.05 14.24
N PHE A 92 -25.33 -4.67 13.48
CA PHE A 92 -26.66 -4.11 13.25
C PHE A 92 -27.46 -4.03 14.56
N ASP A 93 -28.18 -2.92 14.72
CA ASP A 93 -29.05 -2.67 15.87
C ASP A 93 -30.53 -2.71 15.43
N PRO A 94 -31.28 -3.76 15.82
CA PRO A 94 -32.68 -3.91 15.44
C PRO A 94 -33.61 -2.92 16.17
N SER A 95 -33.14 -2.23 17.22
CA SER A 95 -33.98 -1.35 18.05
C SER A 95 -34.45 -0.08 17.32
N GLY A 96 -33.84 0.28 16.19
CA GLY A 96 -34.15 1.49 15.45
C GLY A 96 -33.47 2.76 15.98
N ASN A 97 -32.78 2.68 17.13
CA ASN A 97 -32.07 3.80 17.76
C ASN A 97 -30.54 3.77 17.49
N GLY A 98 -30.12 3.00 16.49
CA GLY A 98 -28.72 2.87 16.13
C GLY A 98 -28.12 4.16 15.56
N LEU A 99 -26.81 4.14 15.37
CA LEU A 99 -26.06 5.19 14.68
C LEU A 99 -25.95 4.86 13.19
N ARG A 100 -25.74 5.88 12.36
CA ARG A 100 -25.44 5.65 10.95
C ARG A 100 -24.09 4.95 10.80
N TRP A 101 -24.04 4.00 9.87
CA TRP A 101 -22.82 3.33 9.46
C TRP A 101 -21.87 4.32 8.79
N THR A 102 -20.65 4.37 9.30
CA THR A 102 -19.52 4.99 8.61
C THR A 102 -18.84 3.97 7.70
N VAL A 103 -17.99 4.44 6.78
CA VAL A 103 -17.19 3.56 5.92
C VAL A 103 -16.32 2.62 6.75
N ALA A 104 -15.67 3.13 7.81
CA ALA A 104 -14.85 2.32 8.71
C ALA A 104 -15.66 1.25 9.43
N ASP A 105 -16.83 1.61 9.96
CA ASP A 105 -17.71 0.68 10.67
C ASP A 105 -18.17 -0.47 9.75
N ALA A 106 -18.59 -0.15 8.52
CA ALA A 106 -19.10 -1.14 7.57
C ALA A 106 -17.99 -2.08 7.05
N LEU A 107 -16.79 -1.55 6.78
CA LEU A 107 -15.62 -2.39 6.46
C LEU A 107 -15.26 -3.29 7.64
N GLY A 108 -15.20 -2.73 8.86
CA GLY A 108 -14.88 -3.49 10.07
C GLY A 108 -15.89 -4.60 10.33
N TYR A 109 -17.18 -4.34 10.11
CA TYR A 109 -18.24 -5.35 10.18
C TYR A 109 -18.00 -6.49 9.19
N LEU A 110 -17.90 -6.19 7.89
CA LEU A 110 -17.76 -7.22 6.85
C LEU A 110 -16.46 -8.04 7.01
N LEU A 111 -15.35 -7.37 7.34
CA LEU A 111 -14.08 -8.06 7.56
C LEU A 111 -14.13 -8.95 8.81
N ALA A 112 -14.84 -8.52 9.87
CA ALA A 112 -14.94 -9.29 11.10
C ALA A 112 -15.88 -10.49 10.99
N THR A 113 -17.02 -10.35 10.30
CA THR A 113 -18.06 -11.38 10.26
C THR A 113 -17.90 -12.38 9.13
N GLU A 114 -17.35 -11.97 7.99
CA GLU A 114 -17.36 -12.80 6.77
C GLU A 114 -16.03 -13.50 6.49
N LEU A 115 -14.94 -13.06 7.11
CA LEU A 115 -13.62 -13.66 6.90
C LEU A 115 -13.23 -14.58 8.07
N PRO A 116 -12.63 -15.75 7.81
CA PRO A 116 -12.00 -16.58 8.84
C PRO A 116 -11.01 -15.81 9.73
N GLU A 117 -10.92 -16.17 11.01
CA GLU A 117 -10.00 -15.53 11.99
C GLU A 117 -8.52 -15.69 11.62
N SER A 118 -8.17 -16.71 10.83
CA SER A 118 -6.81 -16.96 10.35
C SER A 118 -6.29 -15.88 9.40
N ILE A 119 -7.16 -15.04 8.84
CA ILE A 119 -6.81 -13.97 7.92
C ILE A 119 -6.48 -12.70 8.70
N GLU A 120 -5.32 -12.12 8.44
CA GLU A 120 -4.95 -10.83 9.02
C GLU A 120 -5.79 -9.71 8.38
N ILE A 121 -6.45 -8.90 9.21
CA ILE A 121 -7.26 -7.76 8.75
C ILE A 121 -6.92 -6.52 9.58
N PRO A 122 -7.11 -5.30 9.05
CA PRO A 122 -6.96 -4.09 9.85
C PRO A 122 -7.96 -4.10 11.01
N SER A 123 -7.49 -3.61 12.16
CA SER A 123 -8.34 -3.38 13.33
C SER A 123 -9.37 -2.29 13.06
N LEU A 124 -10.46 -2.29 13.83
CA LEU A 124 -11.47 -1.24 13.75
C LEU A 124 -10.87 0.15 14.04
N ASP A 125 -9.89 0.25 14.94
CA ASP A 125 -9.22 1.51 15.27
C ASP A 125 -8.38 2.03 14.09
N GLU A 126 -7.68 1.15 13.37
CA GLU A 126 -6.97 1.51 12.13
C GLU A 126 -7.93 1.96 11.03
N LEU A 127 -9.05 1.26 10.86
CA LEU A 127 -10.10 1.66 9.91
C LEU A 127 -10.69 3.03 10.28
N ASN A 128 -10.92 3.28 11.58
CA ASN A 128 -11.42 4.56 12.07
C ASN A 128 -10.42 5.72 11.84
N GLN A 129 -9.12 5.46 11.98
CA GLN A 129 -8.10 6.45 11.61
C GLN A 129 -8.11 6.78 10.11
N LEU A 130 -8.46 5.80 9.25
CA LEU A 130 -8.51 5.99 7.81
C LEU A 130 -9.81 6.65 7.32
N ALA A 131 -10.96 6.28 7.88
CA ALA A 131 -12.28 6.69 7.40
C ALA A 131 -13.40 6.72 8.46
N GLY A 132 -13.09 6.82 9.76
CA GLY A 132 -14.08 6.77 10.84
C GLY A 132 -15.09 7.94 10.86
N GLY A 133 -14.78 9.05 10.19
CA GLY A 133 -15.68 10.20 10.07
C GLY A 133 -16.48 10.24 8.76
N VAL A 134 -16.32 9.26 7.86
CA VAL A 134 -16.96 9.28 6.54
C VAL A 134 -18.28 8.51 6.60
N ASP A 135 -19.41 9.21 6.48
CA ASP A 135 -20.73 8.57 6.36
C ASP A 135 -20.75 7.67 5.13
N LEU A 136 -21.22 6.43 5.29
CA LEU A 136 -21.31 5.49 4.17
C LEU A 136 -22.40 5.89 3.17
N GLY A 137 -23.41 6.67 3.61
CA GLY A 137 -24.66 6.82 2.91
C GLY A 137 -25.44 5.50 2.87
N GLU A 138 -26.48 5.45 2.04
CA GLU A 138 -27.25 4.23 1.81
C GLU A 138 -26.47 3.24 0.92
N TYR A 139 -26.38 1.99 1.35
CA TYR A 139 -25.72 0.93 0.57
C TYR A 139 -26.42 -0.41 0.75
N ASN A 140 -26.73 -1.10 -0.36
CA ASN A 140 -27.28 -2.44 -0.33
C ASN A 140 -26.21 -3.44 -0.78
N ALA A 141 -25.72 -4.27 0.13
CA ALA A 141 -24.73 -5.31 -0.12
C ALA A 141 -25.35 -6.69 -0.31
N THR A 142 -26.68 -6.83 -0.14
CA THR A 142 -27.39 -8.11 -0.24
C THR A 142 -27.13 -8.79 -1.59
N GLY A 143 -26.69 -10.04 -1.56
CA GLY A 143 -26.41 -10.85 -2.75
C GLY A 143 -25.17 -10.43 -3.53
N THR A 144 -24.49 -9.35 -3.14
CA THR A 144 -23.18 -9.00 -3.70
C THR A 144 -22.09 -9.87 -3.07
N THR A 145 -21.02 -10.14 -3.81
CA THR A 145 -19.87 -10.85 -3.24
C THR A 145 -19.15 -9.98 -2.21
N LEU A 146 -18.57 -10.59 -1.19
CA LEU A 146 -17.80 -9.89 -0.16
C LEU A 146 -16.75 -8.95 -0.77
N GLY A 147 -15.98 -9.41 -1.75
CA GLY A 147 -14.97 -8.60 -2.43
C GLY A 147 -15.55 -7.37 -3.13
N THR A 148 -16.69 -7.52 -3.81
CA THR A 148 -17.37 -6.40 -4.47
C THR A 148 -17.88 -5.39 -3.46
N ALA A 149 -18.48 -5.86 -2.35
CA ALA A 149 -18.96 -5.00 -1.28
C ALA A 149 -17.83 -4.23 -0.60
N LEU A 150 -16.72 -4.89 -0.27
CA LEU A 150 -15.54 -4.27 0.32
C LEU A 150 -14.97 -3.17 -0.59
N VAL A 151 -14.81 -3.43 -1.89
CA VAL A 151 -14.30 -2.44 -2.85
C VAL A 151 -15.25 -1.25 -2.98
N ALA A 152 -16.57 -1.50 -3.10
CA ALA A 152 -17.55 -0.43 -3.23
C ALA A 152 -17.61 0.46 -1.98
N ILE A 153 -17.58 -0.13 -0.79
CA ILE A 153 -17.57 0.59 0.50
C ILE A 153 -16.26 1.38 0.66
N ALA A 154 -15.11 0.76 0.39
CA ALA A 154 -13.81 1.42 0.47
C ALA A 154 -13.71 2.62 -0.49
N HIS A 155 -14.19 2.47 -1.72
CA HIS A 155 -14.18 3.53 -2.71
C HIS A 155 -14.98 4.77 -2.25
N ARG A 156 -16.10 4.58 -1.54
CA ARG A 156 -16.86 5.70 -0.95
C ARG A 156 -16.07 6.49 0.10
N GLY A 157 -15.16 5.82 0.81
CA GLY A 157 -14.21 6.47 1.74
C GLY A 157 -12.95 7.01 1.08
N GLY A 158 -12.82 6.91 -0.25
CA GLY A 158 -11.57 7.20 -0.95
C GLY A 158 -10.43 6.27 -0.51
N LEU A 159 -10.74 5.01 -0.22
CA LEU A 159 -9.79 3.97 0.19
C LEU A 159 -9.62 2.93 -0.94
N GLU A 160 -8.52 2.20 -0.88
CA GLU A 160 -8.25 1.03 -1.71
C GLU A 160 -7.93 -0.19 -0.81
N ILE A 161 -8.17 -1.38 -1.35
CA ILE A 161 -7.98 -2.66 -0.66
C ILE A 161 -7.01 -3.51 -1.48
N ARG A 162 -6.06 -4.16 -0.80
CA ARG A 162 -5.13 -5.13 -1.39
C ARG A 162 -4.95 -6.34 -0.47
N SER A 163 -4.45 -7.44 -1.02
CA SER A 163 -3.91 -8.52 -0.19
C SER A 163 -2.61 -8.08 0.49
N SER A 164 -2.36 -8.64 1.67
CA SER A 164 -1.07 -8.52 2.36
C SER A 164 0.04 -9.14 1.51
N ARG A 165 1.27 -8.59 1.62
CA ARG A 165 2.46 -9.14 0.96
C ARG A 165 3.14 -10.25 1.77
N SER A 166 2.83 -10.30 3.07
CA SER A 166 3.38 -11.28 4.02
C SER A 166 2.20 -12.06 4.58
N GLY A 167 2.03 -13.30 4.15
CA GLY A 167 0.95 -14.17 4.60
C GLY A 167 -0.40 -13.87 3.98
N VAL A 168 -1.45 -14.38 4.63
CA VAL A 168 -2.84 -14.30 4.17
C VAL A 168 -3.54 -13.17 4.93
N GLY A 169 -3.66 -12.01 4.31
CA GLY A 169 -4.28 -10.84 4.94
C GLY A 169 -4.86 -9.85 3.95
N ILE A 170 -5.63 -8.91 4.47
CA ILE A 170 -6.22 -7.77 3.74
C ILE A 170 -5.64 -6.49 4.31
N VAL A 171 -5.23 -5.58 3.45
CA VAL A 171 -4.73 -4.25 3.80
C VAL A 171 -5.64 -3.20 3.18
N VAL A 172 -6.12 -2.28 4.02
CA VAL A 172 -6.90 -1.11 3.60
C VAL A 172 -6.04 0.14 3.74
N TYR A 173 -6.00 0.98 2.72
CA TYR A 173 -5.18 2.20 2.73
C TYR A 173 -5.81 3.31 1.89
N ARG A 174 -5.35 4.55 2.10
CA ARG A 174 -5.74 5.70 1.27
C ARG A 174 -4.73 5.90 0.13
N PRO A 175 -5.13 5.85 -1.15
CA PRO A 175 -4.23 6.16 -2.26
C PRO A 175 -3.73 7.60 -2.15
N GLY A 176 -2.45 7.81 -2.51
CA GLY A 176 -1.84 9.14 -2.52
C GLY A 176 -1.42 9.72 -1.15
N GLN A 177 -2.02 9.30 -0.04
CA GLN A 177 -1.53 9.65 1.31
C GLN A 177 -0.47 8.68 1.86
N GLY A 178 -0.16 7.63 1.11
CA GLY A 178 0.82 6.60 1.47
C GLY A 178 1.76 6.24 0.34
N GLY A 179 2.75 7.10 0.06
CA GLY A 179 4.05 6.55 -0.29
C GLY A 179 4.42 5.48 0.74
N ARG A 180 5.03 4.38 0.29
CA ARG A 180 5.42 3.18 1.07
C ARG A 180 5.65 3.51 2.56
N ARG A 181 4.69 3.15 3.44
CA ARG A 181 4.88 3.29 4.89
C ARG A 181 5.89 2.22 5.32
N SER A 182 7.15 2.59 5.39
CA SER A 182 8.17 1.83 6.10
C SER A 182 7.98 2.11 7.58
N SER A 183 7.73 1.08 8.40
CA SER A 183 7.87 1.25 9.85
C SER A 183 9.34 1.57 10.10
N ILE A 184 9.64 2.70 10.75
CA ILE A 184 11.02 3.06 11.08
C ILE A 184 11.28 2.55 12.50
N ARG A 185 12.14 1.54 12.64
CA ARG A 185 12.67 1.12 13.93
C ARG A 185 13.84 2.01 14.25
N LEU A 186 13.63 2.95 15.17
CA LEU A 186 14.68 3.75 15.75
C LEU A 186 15.29 2.98 16.91
N GLN A 187 16.62 2.98 16.99
CA GLN A 187 17.33 2.47 18.16
C GLN A 187 17.06 3.39 19.36
N ALA A 188 16.91 2.84 20.56
CA ALA A 188 16.66 3.63 21.76
C ALA A 188 17.85 4.54 22.09
N ALA A 189 17.58 5.72 22.66
CA ALA A 189 18.61 6.69 23.01
C ALA A 189 19.59 6.09 24.03
N GLY A 190 20.89 6.18 23.75
CA GLY A 190 21.97 5.69 24.63
C GLY A 190 22.48 4.28 24.30
N GLU A 191 21.88 3.56 23.35
CA GLU A 191 22.43 2.28 22.89
C GLU A 191 23.57 2.47 21.88
N THR A 192 24.55 1.55 21.88
CA THR A 192 25.63 1.51 20.87
C THR A 192 25.03 1.27 19.48
N PHE A 193 25.34 2.15 18.53
CA PHE A 193 24.80 2.09 17.17
C PHE A 193 24.99 0.71 16.52
N ARG A 194 23.89 0.07 16.15
CA ARG A 194 23.88 -1.21 15.42
C ARG A 194 23.12 -1.04 14.10
N PRO A 195 23.78 -1.18 12.93
CA PRO A 195 23.12 -1.07 11.62
C PRO A 195 21.90 -2.01 11.47
N ALA A 196 21.98 -3.23 12.01
CA ALA A 196 20.86 -4.18 12.00
C ALA A 196 19.71 -3.83 12.95
N GLY A 197 19.94 -2.96 13.94
CA GLY A 197 18.93 -2.50 14.91
C GLY A 197 18.10 -1.31 14.44
N SER A 198 18.59 -0.59 13.41
CA SER A 198 17.91 0.56 12.82
C SER A 198 17.70 0.36 11.33
N ASN A 199 16.44 0.20 10.92
CA ASN A 199 16.09 0.01 9.51
C ASN A 199 16.14 1.30 8.68
N ILE A 200 16.58 2.43 9.26
CA ILE A 200 16.93 3.64 8.52
C ILE A 200 18.12 3.39 7.60
N THR A 201 19.11 2.61 8.05
CA THR A 201 20.35 2.42 7.29
C THR A 201 20.22 1.46 6.10
N ASP A 202 19.16 0.65 6.06
CA ASP A 202 18.92 -0.33 4.99
C ASP A 202 17.72 0.06 4.09
N SER A 203 17.37 1.34 4.08
CA SER A 203 16.25 1.86 3.29
C SER A 203 16.60 1.92 1.79
N ARG A 204 16.41 0.81 1.07
CA ARG A 204 16.40 0.81 -0.41
C ARG A 204 15.08 1.40 -0.92
N ILE A 205 15.12 2.67 -1.31
CA ILE A 205 14.04 3.32 -2.06
C ILE A 205 14.03 2.74 -3.48
N LEU A 206 13.17 1.73 -3.69
CA LEU A 206 12.78 1.30 -5.04
C LEU A 206 11.72 2.26 -5.54
N LEU A 207 12.15 3.21 -6.37
CA LEU A 207 11.24 3.94 -7.25
C LEU A 207 10.70 2.92 -8.24
N ALA A 208 9.46 2.46 -8.03
CA ALA A 208 8.75 1.72 -9.08
C ALA A 208 8.61 2.68 -10.26
N SER A 209 9.38 2.45 -11.32
CA SER A 209 9.11 3.04 -12.61
C SER A 209 7.64 2.72 -12.93
N ARG A 210 6.84 3.77 -13.21
CA ARG A 210 5.48 3.58 -13.70
C ARG A 210 5.53 2.59 -14.87
N PRO A 211 4.53 1.70 -15.03
CA PRO A 211 4.50 0.75 -16.14
C PRO A 211 4.77 1.53 -17.43
N SER A 212 5.93 1.27 -18.02
CA SER A 212 6.33 1.88 -19.25
C SER A 212 5.25 1.53 -20.27
N ARG A 213 4.67 2.56 -20.89
CA ARG A 213 4.13 2.41 -22.24
C ARG A 213 5.13 1.60 -23.07
N PRO A 214 4.69 0.75 -24.01
CA PRO A 214 5.56 -0.13 -24.78
C PRO A 214 6.80 0.64 -25.23
N PRO A 215 8.01 0.08 -25.06
CA PRO A 215 9.25 0.80 -25.26
C PRO A 215 9.29 1.31 -26.70
N VAL A 216 9.10 2.61 -26.88
CA VAL A 216 9.43 3.27 -28.14
C VAL A 216 10.94 3.19 -28.23
N ARG A 217 11.44 2.33 -29.12
CA ARG A 217 12.86 2.18 -29.41
C ARG A 217 13.30 3.43 -30.17
N VAL A 218 13.61 4.50 -29.46
CA VAL A 218 14.26 5.69 -30.03
C VAL A 218 15.74 5.38 -30.11
N ILE A 219 16.23 5.06 -31.31
CA ILE A 219 17.65 5.07 -31.61
C ILE A 219 18.03 6.55 -31.80
N GLY A 220 18.35 7.22 -30.70
CA GLY A 220 18.85 8.58 -30.66
C GLY A 220 19.96 8.65 -29.63
N GLY A 221 21.08 9.31 -29.99
CA GLY A 221 22.34 9.30 -29.25
C GLY A 221 22.27 9.73 -27.78
N TYR A 222 23.41 9.61 -27.09
CA TYR A 222 23.58 9.88 -25.65
C TYR A 222 22.84 11.14 -25.18
N LYS A 223 21.91 10.98 -24.23
CA LYS A 223 21.31 12.11 -23.53
C LYS A 223 22.35 12.75 -22.61
N ARG A 224 22.76 13.97 -22.94
CA ARG A 224 23.55 14.85 -22.07
C ARG A 224 22.58 15.54 -21.11
N TYR A 225 22.71 15.27 -19.82
CA TYR A 225 22.00 16.01 -18.78
C TYR A 225 22.86 17.19 -18.37
N GLU A 226 22.39 18.41 -18.63
CA GLU A 226 23.07 19.63 -18.25
C GLU A 226 22.34 20.22 -17.04
N ALA A 227 23.04 20.34 -15.90
CA ALA A 227 22.51 20.91 -14.68
C ALA A 227 22.89 22.40 -14.61
N THR A 228 21.94 23.28 -14.89
CA THR A 228 22.10 24.74 -14.78
C THR A 228 21.68 25.23 -13.41
N PHE A 229 22.44 24.84 -12.38
CA PHE A 229 22.45 25.56 -11.12
C PHE A 229 23.89 25.74 -10.66
N THR A 230 24.20 26.93 -10.16
CA THR A 230 25.51 27.22 -9.58
C THR A 230 25.63 26.42 -8.28
N LEU A 231 26.40 25.35 -8.31
CA LEU A 231 26.76 24.58 -7.12
C LEU A 231 27.53 25.51 -6.18
N GLN A 232 26.96 25.82 -5.03
CA GLN A 232 27.71 26.43 -3.94
C GLN A 232 28.29 25.30 -3.08
N PRO A 233 29.62 25.27 -2.83
CA PRO A 233 30.22 24.29 -1.94
C PRO A 233 29.64 24.46 -0.53
N GLY A 234 28.98 23.43 0.01
CA GLY A 234 28.59 23.38 1.42
C GLY A 234 29.76 23.06 2.37
N TRP A 235 30.99 23.07 1.84
CA TRP A 235 32.20 22.61 2.49
C TRP A 235 33.31 23.58 2.06
N ILE A 236 34.11 24.06 3.02
CA ILE A 236 35.33 24.81 2.72
C ILE A 236 36.35 23.77 2.23
N CYS A 237 36.34 23.48 0.93
CA CYS A 237 37.48 22.87 0.26
C CYS A 237 38.20 24.00 -0.47
N ASP A 238 39.45 24.26 -0.10
CA ASP A 238 40.27 25.32 -0.68
C ASP A 238 40.63 25.05 -2.16
N SER A 239 40.21 23.91 -2.73
CA SER A 239 40.39 23.59 -4.13
C SER A 239 39.11 23.06 -4.79
N SER A 240 38.77 23.63 -5.95
CA SER A 240 37.70 23.13 -6.84
C SER A 240 37.97 21.71 -7.38
N GLU A 241 39.22 21.26 -7.29
CA GLU A 241 39.68 19.97 -7.79
C GLU A 241 39.23 18.82 -6.89
N GLU A 242 39.29 18.98 -5.57
CA GLU A 242 38.86 17.97 -4.60
C GLU A 242 37.36 17.67 -4.67
N PHE A 243 36.54 18.72 -4.86
CA PHE A 243 35.10 18.54 -5.02
C PHE A 243 34.76 17.73 -6.29
N ARG A 244 35.42 18.05 -7.41
CA ARG A 244 35.24 17.30 -8.66
C ARG A 244 35.66 15.84 -8.50
N ARG A 245 36.83 15.61 -7.88
CA ARG A 245 37.38 14.28 -7.62
C ARG A 245 36.47 13.44 -6.71
N TRP A 246 35.78 14.07 -5.75
CA TRP A 246 34.79 13.41 -4.89
C TRP A 246 33.48 13.06 -5.62
N VAL A 247 32.91 14.00 -6.37
CA VAL A 247 31.68 13.76 -7.15
C VAL A 247 31.86 12.64 -8.19
N LEU A 248 33.06 12.52 -8.75
CA LEU A 248 33.41 11.48 -9.71
C LEU A 248 33.88 10.16 -9.04
N ASN A 249 33.87 10.10 -7.71
CA ASN A 249 34.30 8.95 -6.91
C ASN A 249 35.73 8.47 -7.27
N GLU A 250 36.61 9.41 -7.64
CA GLU A 250 37.99 9.14 -8.06
C GLU A 250 38.91 8.87 -6.85
N TYR A 251 38.50 9.25 -5.63
CA TYR A 251 39.19 8.92 -4.38
C TYR A 251 38.48 7.78 -3.69
N GLY A 252 38.95 6.55 -3.96
CA GLY A 252 38.46 5.34 -3.30
C GLY A 252 38.63 5.30 -1.78
N GLN A 253 39.32 6.27 -1.17
CA GLN A 253 39.47 6.47 0.28
C GLN A 253 39.98 7.89 0.53
N CYS A 254 39.24 8.70 1.28
CA CYS A 254 39.69 10.01 1.74
C CYS A 254 40.05 9.88 3.23
N GLU A 255 41.34 9.89 3.55
CA GLU A 255 41.85 9.61 4.90
C GLU A 255 41.80 10.81 5.86
N TYR A 256 41.35 11.99 5.41
CA TYR A 256 41.38 13.25 6.17
C TYR A 256 40.02 13.97 6.26
N VAL A 257 38.91 13.23 6.25
CA VAL A 257 37.59 13.86 6.45
C VAL A 257 37.35 14.06 7.94
N MET A 258 37.45 15.31 8.42
CA MET A 258 36.89 15.65 9.72
C MET A 258 35.37 15.46 9.68
N PRO A 259 34.77 14.71 10.63
CA PRO A 259 33.32 14.53 10.68
C PRO A 259 32.63 15.89 10.77
N PHE A 260 31.73 16.16 9.83
CA PHE A 260 30.87 17.33 9.89
C PHE A 260 29.81 17.10 10.98
N ASP A 261 29.74 17.97 11.98
CA ASP A 261 28.74 17.89 13.04
C ASP A 261 27.40 18.49 12.58
N PHE A 262 26.49 17.60 12.16
CA PHE A 262 25.14 17.96 11.74
C PHE A 262 24.29 18.55 12.87
N ALA A 263 24.71 18.48 14.14
CA ALA A 263 24.03 19.15 15.24
C ALA A 263 24.12 20.69 15.16
N THR A 264 25.02 21.22 14.34
CA THR A 264 25.20 22.66 14.14
C THR A 264 24.29 23.27 13.06
N ILE A 265 23.59 22.45 12.26
CA ILE A 265 22.69 22.95 11.22
C ILE A 265 21.32 23.28 11.82
N SER A 266 20.87 24.52 11.63
CA SER A 266 19.56 24.97 12.08
C SER A 266 18.44 24.60 11.09
N GLN A 267 17.20 24.61 11.55
CA GLN A 267 16.04 24.31 10.69
C GLN A 267 15.87 25.34 9.55
N GLU A 268 16.43 26.53 9.70
CA GLU A 268 16.37 27.61 8.72
C GLU A 268 17.31 27.36 7.53
N ASP A 269 18.41 26.63 7.75
CA ASP A 269 19.39 26.29 6.70
C ASP A 269 18.83 25.31 5.64
N PHE A 270 17.72 24.63 5.95
CA PHE A 270 17.03 23.72 5.03
C PHE A 270 15.91 24.38 4.22
N LEU A 271 15.60 25.64 4.47
CA LEU A 271 14.43 26.31 3.89
C LEU A 271 14.83 27.42 2.89
N VAL A 272 15.42 27.03 1.76
CA VAL A 272 15.52 27.96 0.62
C VAL A 272 14.16 28.05 -0.07
N ARG A 273 13.38 29.09 0.25
CA ARG A 273 12.15 29.42 -0.49
C ARG A 273 12.52 29.94 -1.88
N LYS A 274 12.64 29.05 -2.86
CA LYS A 274 12.75 29.43 -4.28
C LYS A 274 11.38 29.32 -4.94
N GLY A 275 10.90 30.41 -5.52
CA GLY A 275 9.67 30.39 -6.33
C GLY A 275 9.81 29.40 -7.48
N ARG A 276 8.79 28.57 -7.72
CA ARG A 276 8.79 27.63 -8.84
C ARG A 276 8.79 28.41 -10.16
N GLN A 277 9.90 28.39 -10.89
CA GLN A 277 9.91 28.73 -12.32
C GLN A 277 9.81 27.43 -13.11
N PHE A 278 8.73 27.30 -13.90
CA PHE A 278 8.65 26.26 -14.91
C PHE A 278 9.56 26.66 -16.07
N LEU A 279 10.54 25.83 -16.39
CA LEU A 279 11.33 25.99 -17.61
C LEU A 279 10.45 25.61 -18.82
N GLN A 280 10.60 26.34 -19.92
CA GLN A 280 9.96 26.01 -21.19
C GLN A 280 10.36 24.60 -21.62
N CYS A 281 9.36 23.76 -21.90
CA CYS A 281 9.58 22.47 -22.53
C CYS A 281 10.10 22.71 -23.96
N VAL A 282 11.35 22.35 -24.24
CA VAL A 282 11.85 22.27 -25.61
C VAL A 282 11.27 21.00 -26.23
N SER A 283 10.17 21.14 -26.96
CA SER A 283 9.77 20.11 -27.93
C SER A 283 10.45 20.43 -29.25
N THR A 284 11.32 19.54 -29.70
CA THR A 284 11.81 19.56 -31.09
C THR A 284 10.80 18.87 -31.99
N ASP A 285 10.55 19.43 -33.16
CA ASP A 285 9.87 18.72 -34.24
C ASP A 285 10.76 17.59 -34.81
N THR A 286 10.23 16.84 -35.76
CA THR A 286 10.94 15.76 -36.48
C THR A 286 12.17 16.23 -37.26
N TYR A 287 12.42 17.53 -37.35
CA TYR A 287 13.55 18.14 -38.05
C TYR A 287 14.60 18.74 -37.11
N ASN A 288 14.46 18.56 -35.79
CA ASN A 288 15.47 18.92 -34.80
C ASN A 288 15.77 20.43 -34.73
N ALA A 289 14.83 21.29 -35.14
CA ALA A 289 14.94 22.74 -35.00
C ALA A 289 14.25 23.21 -33.71
N SER A 290 14.97 23.88 -32.82
CA SER A 290 14.38 24.58 -31.66
C SER A 290 14.05 26.02 -32.04
N TRP A 291 12.78 26.41 -31.98
CA TRP A 291 12.39 27.82 -31.88
C TRP A 291 12.02 28.10 -30.42
N GLY A 292 12.88 28.86 -29.73
CA GLY A 292 12.71 29.26 -28.34
C GLY A 292 13.93 28.91 -27.49
#